data_AF-A0A5S5BUB9-F1
#
_entry.id   AF-A0A5S5BUB9-F1
#
_cell.length_a   1.000
_cell.length_b   1.000
_cell.length_c   1.000
_cell.angle_alpha   90.00
_cell.angle_beta   90.00
_cell.angle_gamma   90.00
#
_symmetry.space_group_name_H-M   'P 1'
#
loop_
_entity.id
_entity.type
_entity.pdbx_description
1 polymer ?
#
loop_
_entity_poly.entity_id
_entity_poly.type
_entity_poly.pdbx_seq_one_letter_code
_entity_poly.pdbx_strand_id
1 'polypeptide(L)'
;MEKNAIHLYLDDLRDCPSGFVLARSVEEAIRFFQSYDVGILSLDHDLGEDERGNELPSGYDFVKYFCEHSLHARRIYLHTDNPVDRLNMYETLLAAQRSGFIDPILWTSKRLGLTARRRLAYYETKQI
;
A
#
# COMPACT_ATOMS: atom_id res chain seq x y z
N MET A 1 17.19 -0.62 -18.47
CA MET A 1 17.19 0.79 -18.02
C MET A 1 16.91 0.74 -16.53
N GLU A 2 17.80 1.28 -15.69
CA GLU A 2 17.50 1.43 -14.27
C GLU A 2 16.28 2.34 -14.13
N LYS A 3 15.22 1.83 -13.51
CA LYS A 3 14.12 2.67 -13.08
C LYS A 3 14.60 3.41 -11.82
N ASN A 4 14.34 4.71 -11.74
CA ASN A 4 14.61 5.42 -10.50
C ASN A 4 13.72 4.86 -9.39
N ALA A 5 14.30 4.62 -8.22
CA ALA A 5 13.57 4.14 -7.06
C ALA A 5 12.87 5.31 -6.36
N ILE A 6 11.55 5.24 -6.20
CA ILE A 6 10.74 6.24 -5.49
C ILE A 6 10.11 5.64 -4.23
N HIS A 7 9.59 6.50 -3.35
CA HIS A 7 8.68 6.10 -2.29
C HIS A 7 7.32 6.66 -2.63
N LEU A 8 6.29 5.82 -2.61
CA LEU A 8 4.95 6.16 -3.06
C LEU A 8 4.02 6.27 -1.86
N TYR A 9 3.24 7.35 -1.81
CA TYR A 9 2.23 7.62 -0.80
C TYR A 9 0.88 7.75 -1.51
N LEU A 10 0.00 6.76 -1.35
CA LEU A 10 -1.33 6.74 -1.95
C LEU A 10 -2.33 7.28 -0.93
N ASP A 11 -2.84 8.48 -1.18
CA ASP A 11 -3.76 9.20 -0.29
C ASP A 11 -4.43 10.35 -1.04
N ASP A 12 -5.75 10.51 -0.90
CA ASP A 12 -6.53 11.56 -1.57
C ASP A 12 -6.51 12.89 -0.80
N LEU A 13 -6.43 12.83 0.54
CA LEU A 13 -6.69 13.96 1.44
C LEU A 13 -5.41 14.54 2.06
N ARG A 14 -4.54 13.68 2.62
CA ARG A 14 -3.39 14.08 3.44
C ARG A 14 -2.28 14.70 2.59
N ASP A 15 -1.44 15.50 3.24
CA ASP A 15 -0.24 16.05 2.62
C ASP A 15 0.83 14.97 2.45
N CYS A 16 1.60 15.06 1.36
CA CYS A 16 2.66 14.11 1.09
C CYS A 16 3.84 14.30 2.05
N PRO A 17 4.29 13.25 2.76
CA PRO A 17 5.47 13.33 3.60
C PRO A 17 6.75 13.55 2.77
N SER A 18 7.75 14.21 3.36
CA SER A 18 9.02 14.49 2.68
C SER A 18 9.72 13.21 2.23
N GLY A 19 10.15 13.17 0.97
CA GLY A 19 10.80 12.00 0.37
C GLY A 19 9.84 10.98 -0.24
N PHE A 20 8.54 11.27 -0.24
CA PHE A 20 7.52 10.50 -0.95
C PHE A 20 7.00 11.25 -2.18
N VAL A 21 6.52 10.47 -3.13
CA VAL A 21 5.73 10.89 -4.28
C VAL A 21 4.28 10.57 -3.96
N LEU A 22 3.41 11.54 -4.16
CA LEU A 22 1.99 11.43 -3.87
C LEU A 22 1.26 10.84 -5.07
N ALA A 23 0.43 9.82 -4.83
CA ALA A 23 -0.60 9.39 -5.75
C ALA A 23 -1.96 9.71 -5.12
N ARG A 24 -2.79 10.47 -5.82
CA ARG A 24 -4.14 10.82 -5.39
C ARG A 24 -5.19 9.79 -5.77
N SER A 25 -4.85 8.88 -6.70
CA SER A 25 -5.75 7.82 -7.13
C SER A 25 -5.02 6.51 -7.43
N VAL A 26 -5.79 5.42 -7.51
CA VAL A 26 -5.30 4.09 -7.89
C VAL A 26 -4.65 4.12 -9.26
N GLU A 27 -5.23 4.82 -10.23
CA GLU A 27 -4.68 4.94 -11.58
C GLU A 27 -3.32 5.65 -11.57
N GLU A 28 -3.18 6.69 -10.75
CA GLU A 28 -1.91 7.40 -10.61
C GLU A 28 -0.84 6.51 -9.98
N ALA A 29 -1.20 5.77 -8.93
CA ALA A 29 -0.31 4.77 -8.32
C ALA A 29 0.16 3.73 -9.34
N ILE A 30 -0.75 3.20 -10.17
CA ILE A 30 -0.39 2.24 -11.23
C ILE A 30 0.60 2.85 -12.23
N ARG A 31 0.40 4.10 -12.66
CA ARG A 31 1.34 4.79 -13.57
C ARG A 31 2.74 4.92 -12.95
N PHE A 32 2.82 5.17 -11.65
CA PHE A 32 4.11 5.20 -10.95
C PHE A 32 4.79 3.83 -10.97
N PHE A 33 4.08 2.74 -10.71
CA PHE A 33 4.65 1.38 -10.80
C PHE A 33 5.10 0.99 -12.22
N GLN A 34 4.44 1.52 -13.25
CA GLN A 34 4.84 1.31 -14.64
C GLN A 34 6.16 2.04 -14.95
N SER A 35 6.38 3.21 -14.36
CA SER A 35 7.49 4.11 -14.71
C SER A 35 8.70 4.00 -13.77
N TYR A 36 8.49 3.63 -12.51
CA TYR A 36 9.49 3.67 -11.43
C TYR A 36 9.53 2.34 -10.66
N ASP A 37 10.65 2.11 -9.97
CA ASP A 37 10.71 1.07 -8.95
C ASP A 37 10.23 1.66 -7.62
N VAL A 38 9.40 0.92 -6.88
CA VAL A 38 8.84 1.42 -5.63
C VAL A 38 9.58 0.82 -4.44
N GLY A 39 10.29 1.67 -3.72
CA GLY A 39 10.99 1.29 -2.49
C GLY A 39 10.03 1.14 -1.32
N ILE A 40 9.31 2.20 -0.99
CA ILE A 40 8.33 2.21 0.11
C ILE A 40 6.97 2.55 -0.51
N LEU A 41 5.95 1.76 -0.20
CA LEU A 41 4.57 2.01 -0.58
C LEU A 41 3.77 2.26 0.70
N SER A 42 3.13 3.41 0.83
CA SER A 42 2.19 3.71 1.91
C SER A 42 0.78 3.83 1.33
N LEU A 43 -0.19 3.13 1.91
CA LEU A 43 -1.55 3.01 1.38
C LEU A 43 -2.60 3.54 2.36
N ASP A 44 -3.42 4.48 1.89
CA ASP A 44 -4.75 4.72 2.43
C ASP A 44 -5.80 3.86 1.72
N HIS A 45 -6.87 3.52 2.43
CA HIS A 45 -8.02 2.80 1.88
C HIS A 45 -8.98 3.75 1.18
N ASP A 46 -9.31 4.86 1.83
CA ASP A 46 -10.34 5.78 1.38
C ASP A 46 -9.68 6.74 0.39
N LEU A 47 -10.10 6.70 -0.88
CA LEU A 47 -9.55 7.54 -1.95
C LEU A 47 -10.59 8.51 -2.53
N GLY A 48 -11.67 8.73 -1.78
CA GLY A 48 -12.71 9.71 -2.08
C GLY A 48 -13.63 9.33 -3.23
N GLU A 49 -14.28 10.36 -3.76
CA GLU A 49 -15.27 10.29 -4.83
C GLU A 49 -14.89 11.25 -5.96
N ASP A 50 -15.38 10.98 -7.18
CA ASP A 50 -15.21 11.89 -8.31
C ASP A 50 -16.10 13.15 -8.19
N GLU A 51 -15.95 14.10 -9.12
CA GLU A 51 -16.75 15.34 -9.15
C GLU A 51 -18.27 15.11 -9.31
N ARG A 52 -18.68 13.87 -9.62
CA ARG A 52 -20.08 13.46 -9.79
C ARG A 52 -20.59 12.68 -8.57
N GLY A 53 -19.78 12.49 -7.53
CA GLY A 53 -20.12 11.73 -6.32
C GLY A 53 -20.09 10.21 -6.53
N ASN A 54 -19.36 9.71 -7.52
CA ASN A 54 -19.11 8.28 -7.64
C ASN A 54 -17.86 7.90 -6.85
N GLU A 55 -17.95 6.84 -6.06
CA GLU A 55 -16.83 6.27 -5.32
C GLU A 55 -15.68 5.92 -6.29
N LEU A 56 -14.49 6.46 -6.01
CA LEU A 56 -13.28 6.11 -6.74
C LEU A 56 -12.78 4.74 -6.28
N PRO A 57 -11.98 4.04 -7.12
CA PRO A 57 -11.36 2.79 -6.69
C PRO A 57 -10.62 2.98 -5.36
N SER A 58 -10.85 2.07 -4.42
CA SER A 58 -10.28 2.16 -3.08
C SER A 58 -8.82 1.69 -3.05
N GLY A 59 -8.13 1.98 -1.94
CA GLY A 59 -6.83 1.37 -1.67
C GLY A 59 -6.88 -0.17 -1.63
N TYR A 60 -8.03 -0.76 -1.29
CA TYR A 60 -8.22 -2.20 -1.38
C TYR A 60 -8.24 -2.70 -2.82
N ASP A 61 -8.85 -1.94 -3.74
CA ASP A 61 -8.83 -2.27 -5.17
C ASP A 61 -7.41 -2.14 -5.75
N PHE A 62 -6.64 -1.15 -5.30
CA PHE A 62 -5.21 -1.08 -5.62
C PHE A 62 -4.45 -2.32 -5.11
N VAL A 63 -4.72 -2.79 -3.88
CA VAL A 63 -4.08 -4.00 -3.33
C VAL A 63 -4.42 -5.24 -4.16
N LYS A 64 -5.67 -5.40 -4.62
CA LYS A 64 -6.02 -6.50 -5.54
C LYS A 64 -5.24 -6.40 -6.83
N TYR A 65 -5.24 -5.22 -7.46
CA TYR A 65 -4.49 -4.98 -8.69
C TYR A 65 -2.99 -5.28 -8.51
N PHE A 66 -2.41 -4.83 -7.40
CA PHE A 66 -1.02 -5.07 -7.02
C PHE A 66 -0.69 -6.56 -6.96
N CYS A 67 -1.57 -7.37 -6.38
CA CYS A 67 -1.40 -8.82 -6.30
C CYS A 67 -1.58 -9.49 -7.66
N GLU A 68 -2.61 -9.11 -8.43
CA GLU A 68 -2.94 -9.71 -9.73
C GLU A 68 -1.85 -9.46 -10.78
N HIS A 69 -1.20 -8.31 -10.73
CA HIS A 69 -0.15 -7.91 -11.68
C HIS A 69 1.26 -8.21 -11.18
N SER A 70 1.39 -8.91 -10.03
CA SER A 70 2.67 -9.20 -9.38
C SER A 70 3.54 -7.94 -9.29
N LEU A 71 2.97 -6.84 -8.81
CA LEU A 71 3.74 -5.62 -8.56
C LEU A 71 4.65 -5.83 -7.33
N HIS A 72 5.79 -5.15 -7.34
CA HIS A 72 6.79 -5.28 -6.27
C HIS A 72 7.10 -3.94 -5.63
N ALA A 73 7.03 -3.92 -4.30
CA ALA A 73 7.53 -2.84 -3.47
C ALA A 73 8.44 -3.41 -2.38
N ARG A 74 9.55 -2.73 -2.08
CA ARG A 74 10.53 -3.22 -1.08
C ARG A 74 9.94 -3.23 0.34
N ARG A 75 9.07 -2.27 0.67
CA ARG A 75 8.31 -2.17 1.93
C ARG A 75 6.90 -1.65 1.65
N ILE A 76 5.92 -2.14 2.41
CA ILE A 76 4.53 -1.68 2.34
C ILE A 76 4.06 -1.29 3.74
N TYR A 77 3.39 -0.15 3.82
CA TYR A 77 2.76 0.42 5.01
C TYR A 77 1.30 0.73 4.70
N LEU A 78 0.42 0.58 5.69
CA LEU A 78 -1.02 0.82 5.58
C LEU A 78 -1.42 1.91 6.57
N HIS A 79 -1.38 3.16 6.15
CA HIS A 79 -1.61 4.31 7.04
C HIS A 79 -3.09 4.68 7.18
N THR A 80 -4.00 3.92 6.56
CA THR A 80 -5.44 4.13 6.74
C THR A 80 -5.85 4.08 8.21
N ASP A 81 -6.75 5.00 8.59
CA ASP A 81 -7.29 5.08 9.95
C ASP A 81 -8.36 4.01 10.21
N ASN A 82 -8.98 3.46 9.16
CA ASN A 82 -10.01 2.42 9.30
C ASN A 82 -9.39 1.05 9.62
N PRO A 83 -9.62 0.50 10.83
CA PRO A 83 -8.98 -0.73 11.27
C PRO A 83 -9.48 -1.99 10.55
N VAL A 84 -10.73 -1.99 10.08
CA VAL A 84 -11.31 -3.13 9.36
C VAL A 84 -10.70 -3.21 7.96
N ASP A 85 -10.66 -2.10 7.26
CA ASP A 85 -10.13 -2.05 5.90
C ASP A 85 -8.62 -2.24 5.86
N ARG A 86 -7.89 -1.71 6.85
CA ARG A 86 -6.48 -2.02 7.06
C ARG A 86 -6.24 -3.52 7.21
N LEU A 87 -7.08 -4.21 7.98
CA LEU A 87 -6.95 -5.66 8.18
C LEU A 87 -7.24 -6.43 6.88
N ASN A 88 -8.27 -6.03 6.14
CA ASN A 88 -8.61 -6.63 4.85
C ASN A 88 -7.46 -6.51 3.85
N MET A 89 -6.91 -5.29 3.68
CA MET A 89 -5.73 -5.06 2.82
C MET A 89 -4.52 -5.90 3.26
N TYR A 90 -4.22 -5.92 4.56
CA TYR A 90 -3.12 -6.68 5.11
C TYR A 90 -3.25 -8.19 4.89
N GLU A 91 -4.43 -8.75 5.13
CA GLU A 91 -4.69 -10.19 4.95
C GLU A 91 -4.58 -10.59 3.47
N THR A 92 -5.05 -9.75 2.55
CA THR A 92 -4.88 -9.96 1.10
C THR A 92 -3.40 -9.95 0.69
N LEU A 93 -2.62 -8.96 1.12
CA LEU A 93 -1.18 -8.90 0.84
C LEU A 93 -0.43 -10.12 1.41
N LEU A 94 -0.76 -10.53 2.64
CA LEU A 94 -0.18 -11.73 3.25
C LEU A 94 -0.52 -13.02 2.49
N ALA A 95 -1.76 -13.15 2.01
CA ALA A 95 -2.19 -14.30 1.22
C ALA A 95 -1.42 -14.38 -0.10
N ALA A 96 -1.28 -13.25 -0.81
CA ALA A 96 -0.49 -13.17 -2.03
C ALA A 96 0.99 -13.54 -1.80
N GLN A 97 1.58 -13.07 -0.70
CA GLN A 97 2.96 -13.40 -0.32
C GLN A 97 3.14 -14.90 -0.06
N ARG A 98 2.19 -15.54 0.64
CA ARG A 98 2.24 -16.98 0.95
C ARG A 98 2.14 -17.86 -0.30
N SER A 99 1.37 -17.41 -1.27
CA SER A 99 1.19 -18.11 -2.54
C SER A 99 2.34 -17.87 -3.53
N GLY A 100 3.33 -17.05 -3.16
CA GLY A 100 4.47 -16.72 -4.02
C GLY A 100 4.12 -15.78 -5.18
N PHE A 101 2.95 -15.13 -5.14
CA PHE A 101 2.54 -14.16 -6.17
C PHE A 101 3.29 -12.83 -6.06
N ILE A 102 3.81 -12.54 -4.86
CA ILE A 102 4.64 -11.37 -4.57
C ILE A 102 5.85 -11.82 -3.75
N ASP A 103 6.97 -11.13 -3.93
CA ASP A 103 8.18 -11.37 -3.14
C ASP A 103 7.91 -11.22 -1.65
N PRO A 104 8.77 -11.79 -0.77
CA PRO A 104 8.62 -11.59 0.65
C PRO A 104 8.71 -10.10 1.00
N ILE A 105 7.55 -9.45 1.15
CA ILE A 105 7.47 -8.08 1.64
C ILE A 105 8.18 -8.05 3.00
N LEU A 106 9.17 -7.16 3.10
CA LEU A 106 9.83 -6.89 4.38
C LEU A 106 8.87 -6.07 5.23
N TRP A 107 7.94 -6.77 5.88
CA TRP A 107 7.31 -6.28 7.09
C TRP A 107 8.41 -6.06 8.12
N THR A 108 8.47 -4.87 8.71
CA THR A 108 9.44 -4.50 9.76
C THR A 108 9.48 -5.51 10.91
N SER A 109 8.37 -6.24 11.15
CA SER A 109 8.24 -7.26 12.19
C SER A 109 8.62 -8.69 11.77
N LYS A 110 9.81 -8.95 11.20
CA LYS A 110 10.21 -10.29 10.71
C LYS A 110 10.37 -11.39 11.79
N ARG A 111 9.88 -11.19 13.03
CA ARG A 111 10.11 -12.12 14.16
C ARG A 111 8.98 -12.24 15.18
N LEU A 112 7.71 -12.05 14.80
CA LEU A 112 6.57 -12.12 15.72
C LEU A 112 5.44 -13.05 15.23
N GLY A 113 4.77 -13.71 16.19
CA GLY A 113 3.60 -14.58 15.96
C GLY A 113 2.34 -13.82 15.53
N LEU A 114 1.35 -14.51 14.96
CA LEU A 114 0.17 -13.93 14.29
C LEU A 114 -0.56 -12.84 15.11
N THR A 115 -0.73 -13.06 16.41
CA THR A 115 -1.40 -12.13 17.34
C THR A 115 -0.57 -10.87 17.59
N ALA A 116 0.75 -11.01 17.66
CA ALA A 116 1.67 -9.90 17.80
C ALA A 116 1.83 -9.12 16.48
N ARG A 117 1.67 -9.77 15.32
CA ARG A 117 1.62 -9.11 14.00
C ARG A 117 0.43 -8.18 13.85
N ARG A 118 -0.77 -8.58 14.30
CA ARG A 118 -1.97 -7.71 14.29
C ARG A 118 -1.78 -6.46 15.14
N ARG A 119 -1.07 -6.57 16.27
CA ARG A 119 -0.78 -5.44 17.16
C ARG A 119 0.38 -4.58 16.66
N LEU A 120 1.42 -5.15 16.02
CA LEU A 120 2.52 -4.35 15.46
C LEU A 120 2.14 -3.63 14.17
N ALA A 121 1.35 -4.26 13.30
CA ALA A 121 0.80 -3.61 12.11
C ALA A 121 -0.07 -2.39 12.45
N TYR A 122 -0.55 -2.28 13.70
CA TYR A 122 -1.25 -1.08 14.19
C TYR A 122 -0.29 0.05 14.61
N TYR A 123 0.90 -0.28 15.12
CA TYR A 123 1.87 0.71 15.63
C TYR A 123 2.90 1.15 14.57
N GLU A 124 3.31 0.26 13.68
CA GLU A 124 4.33 0.55 12.65
C GLU A 124 3.76 1.34 11.47
N THR A 125 2.44 1.35 11.28
CA THR A 125 1.78 2.12 10.22
C THR A 125 1.48 3.58 10.58
N LYS A 126 1.62 3.94 11.86
CA LYS A 126 1.46 5.33 12.35
C LYS A 126 2.75 6.17 12.26
N GLN A 127 3.86 5.62 11.73
CA GLN A 127 5.17 6.28 11.73
C GLN A 127 5.58 6.90 10.38
N ILE A 128 4.66 7.08 9.43
CA ILE A 128 4.90 7.81 8.18
C ILE A 128 3.93 8.98 8.09
#